data_AF-A0A1Y5EHZ4-F1
#
_entry.id   AF-A0A1Y5EHZ4-F1
#
_cell.length_a   1.000
_cell.length_b   1.000
_cell.length_c   1.000
_cell.angle_alpha   90.00
_cell.angle_beta   90.00
_cell.angle_gamma   90.00
#
_symmetry.space_group_name_H-M   'P 1'
#
loop_
_entity.id
_entity.type
_entity.pdbx_description
1 polymer ?
#
loop_
_entity_poly.entity_id
_entity_poly.type
_entity_poly.pdbx_seq_one_letter_code
_entity_poly.pdbx_strand_id
1 'polypeptide(L)'
;MVIIGRLIGWLLIIIGLMLIGVEVLASLRAGEWAPQLLGQLWFEFDSNSLNFTQAIIQRYLLPALWDPVIVALLLWPAWVTFLVPGVVLSVLFRNRKDRFAPRKYLS
;
A
#
# COMPACT_ATOMS: atom_id res chain seq x y z
N MET A 1 -16.44 14.09 -2.26
CA MET A 1 -15.80 12.80 -2.66
C MET A 1 -14.28 12.86 -2.71
N VAL A 2 -13.66 13.97 -3.14
CA VAL A 2 -12.18 14.13 -3.19
C VAL A 2 -11.48 14.00 -1.82
N ILE A 3 -12.15 14.43 -0.73
CA ILE A 3 -11.60 14.39 0.64
C ILE A 3 -11.42 12.95 1.13
N ILE A 4 -12.35 12.05 0.82
CA ILE A 4 -12.30 10.64 1.29
C ILE A 4 -11.12 9.91 0.63
N GLY A 5 -10.95 10.05 -0.69
CA GLY A 5 -9.80 9.47 -1.41
C GLY A 5 -8.46 10.00 -0.89
N ARG A 6 -8.40 11.28 -0.50
CA ARG A 6 -7.22 11.86 0.13
C ARG A 6 -6.97 11.29 1.54
N LEU A 7 -7.99 11.13 2.38
CA LEU A 7 -7.84 10.53 3.70
C LEU A 7 -7.33 9.09 3.61
N ILE A 8 -7.89 8.29 2.70
CA ILE A 8 -7.43 6.92 2.44
C ILE A 8 -5.98 6.93 1.92
N GLY A 9 -5.64 7.83 1.00
CA GLY A 9 -4.27 7.98 0.51
C GLY A 9 -3.28 8.29 1.63
N TRP A 10 -3.61 9.23 2.52
CA TRP A 10 -2.76 9.54 3.68
C TRP A 10 -2.64 8.38 4.65
N LEU A 11 -3.73 7.64 4.92
CA LEU A 11 -3.70 6.46 5.78
C LEU A 11 -2.73 5.40 5.22
N LEU A 12 -2.83 5.11 3.92
CA LEU A 12 -1.94 4.16 3.23
C LEU A 12 -0.48 4.62 3.25
N ILE A 13 -0.21 5.92 3.07
CA ILE A 13 1.14 6.47 3.17
C ILE A 13 1.70 6.30 4.59
N ILE A 14 0.91 6.62 5.63
CA ILE A 14 1.33 6.48 7.02
C ILE A 14 1.66 5.02 7.34
N ILE A 15 0.81 4.08 6.92
CA ILE A 15 1.05 2.64 7.08
C ILE A 15 2.34 2.23 6.34
N GLY A 16 2.51 2.66 5.09
CA GLY A 16 3.73 2.37 4.32
C GLY A 16 4.99 2.91 5.00
N LEU A 17 4.96 4.12 5.54
CA LEU A 17 6.09 4.70 6.28
C LEU A 17 6.37 3.97 7.59
N MET A 18 5.34 3.52 8.32
CA MET A 18 5.53 2.70 9.51
C MET A 18 6.21 1.38 9.17
N LEU A 19 5.80 0.71 8.08
CA LEU A 19 6.41 -0.54 7.62
C LEU A 19 7.88 -0.33 7.22
N ILE A 20 8.23 0.79 6.56
CA ILE A 20 9.63 1.15 6.29
C ILE A 20 10.40 1.31 7.61
N GLY A 21 9.84 2.00 8.59
CA GLY A 21 10.49 2.19 9.90
C GLY A 21 10.75 0.87 10.62
N VAL A 22 9.79 -0.05 10.59
CA VAL A 22 9.95 -1.41 11.15
C VAL A 22 11.01 -2.20 10.40
N GLU A 23 10.98 -2.18 9.07
CA GLU A 23 11.94 -2.89 8.22
C GLU A 23 13.38 -2.38 8.42
N VAL A 24 13.57 -1.07 8.45
CA VAL A 24 14.87 -0.45 8.70
C VAL A 24 15.38 -0.82 10.10
N LEU A 25 14.52 -0.74 11.12
CA LEU A 25 14.91 -1.10 12.49
C LEU A 25 15.25 -2.60 12.62
N ALA A 26 14.48 -3.47 11.96
CA ALA A 26 14.74 -4.90 11.92
C ALA A 26 16.06 -5.20 11.20
N SER A 27 16.31 -4.56 10.05
CA SER A 27 17.55 -4.71 9.29
C SER A 27 18.78 -4.24 10.07
N LEU A 28 18.68 -3.10 10.76
CA LEU A 28 19.77 -2.61 11.62
C LEU A 28 20.08 -3.54 12.80
N ARG A 29 19.08 -4.23 13.35
CA ARG A 29 19.26 -5.20 14.43
C ARG A 29 19.82 -6.53 13.94
N ALA A 30 19.36 -7.00 12.78
CA ALA A 30 19.78 -8.26 12.19
C ALA A 30 21.16 -8.18 11.51
N GLY A 31 21.60 -6.96 11.12
CA GLY A 31 22.83 -6.77 10.35
C GLY A 31 22.71 -7.17 8.88
N GLU A 32 21.52 -7.56 8.43
CA GLU A 32 21.22 -7.97 7.06
C GLU A 32 19.97 -7.25 6.54
N TRP A 33 19.91 -7.06 5.22
CA TRP A 33 18.74 -6.49 4.56
C TRP A 33 17.73 -7.60 4.24
N ALA A 34 16.68 -7.67 5.05
CA ALA A 34 15.59 -8.64 4.90
C ALA A 34 14.24 -7.90 4.85
N PRO A 35 13.73 -7.55 3.66
CA PRO A 35 12.46 -6.85 3.55
C PRO A 35 11.28 -7.76 3.90
N GLN A 36 10.29 -7.22 4.60
CA GLN A 36 9.11 -8.00 4.99
C GLN A 36 8.15 -8.12 3.79
N LEU A 37 7.86 -9.35 3.37
CA LEU A 37 6.97 -9.60 2.24
C LEU A 37 5.50 -9.36 2.62
N LEU A 38 4.70 -8.86 1.69
CA LEU A 38 3.27 -8.64 1.92
C LEU A 38 2.55 -9.94 2.34
N GLY A 39 2.87 -11.05 1.67
CA GLY A 39 2.28 -12.35 1.98
C GLY A 39 2.67 -12.87 3.35
N GLN A 40 3.90 -12.59 3.79
CA GLN A 40 4.32 -12.93 5.15
C GLN A 40 3.56 -12.08 6.18
N LEU A 41 3.45 -10.77 5.96
CA LEU A 41 2.70 -9.87 6.84
C LEU A 41 1.23 -10.30 6.95
N TRP A 42 0.59 -10.66 5.83
CA TRP A 42 -0.78 -11.16 5.83
C TRP A 42 -0.88 -12.51 6.53
N PHE A 43 0.04 -13.44 6.26
CA PHE A 43 0.06 -14.75 6.93
C PHE A 43 0.21 -14.63 8.46
N GLU A 44 1.08 -13.74 8.92
CA GLU A 44 1.28 -13.44 10.35
C GLU A 44 0.05 -12.78 10.98
N PHE A 45 -0.68 -11.96 10.23
CA PHE A 45 -1.89 -11.31 10.70
C PHE A 45 -3.09 -12.27 10.76
N ASP A 46 -3.36 -13.00 9.67
CA ASP A 46 -4.42 -14.00 9.58
C ASP A 46 -4.19 -14.98 8.41
N SER A 47 -3.55 -16.10 8.72
CA SER A 47 -3.32 -17.20 7.77
C SER A 47 -4.60 -17.89 7.28
N ASN A 48 -5.68 -17.89 8.06
CA ASN A 48 -6.95 -18.49 7.65
C ASN A 48 -7.59 -17.67 6.52
N SER A 49 -7.56 -16.34 6.64
CA SER A 49 -8.08 -15.46 5.60
C SER A 49 -7.30 -15.60 4.28
N LEU A 50 -5.98 -15.77 4.34
CA LEU A 50 -5.14 -15.97 3.15
C LEU A 50 -5.48 -17.30 2.46
N ASN A 51 -5.55 -18.40 3.21
CA ASN A 51 -5.92 -19.71 2.69
C ASN A 51 -7.34 -19.74 2.12
N PHE A 52 -8.29 -19.09 2.79
CA PHE A 52 -9.66 -18.97 2.31
C PHE A 52 -9.73 -18.18 1.00
N THR A 53 -9.02 -17.06 0.90
CA THR A 53 -8.93 -16.25 -0.32
C THR A 53 -8.31 -17.05 -1.48
N GLN A 54 -7.21 -17.76 -1.21
CA GLN A 54 -6.61 -18.68 -2.16
C GLN A 54 -7.61 -19.72 -2.65
N ALA A 55 -8.29 -20.41 -1.73
CA ALA A 55 -9.24 -21.46 -2.06
C ALA A 55 -10.39 -20.91 -2.91
N ILE A 56 -10.92 -19.72 -2.61
CA ILE A 56 -11.97 -19.09 -3.42
C ILE A 56 -11.46 -18.82 -4.84
N ILE A 57 -10.28 -18.22 -4.97
CA ILE A 57 -9.75 -17.82 -6.29
C ILE A 57 -9.44 -19.06 -7.14
N GLN A 58 -8.83 -20.07 -6.54
CA GLN A 58 -8.52 -21.32 -7.24
C GLN A 58 -9.79 -22.12 -7.58
N ARG A 59 -10.83 -22.07 -6.73
CA ARG A 59 -12.05 -22.87 -6.91
C ARG A 59 -13.11 -22.21 -7.79
N TYR A 60 -13.25 -20.90 -7.75
CA TYR A 60 -14.37 -20.19 -8.39
C TYR A 60 -13.96 -19.22 -9.50
N LEU A 61 -12.68 -18.83 -9.57
CA LEU A 61 -12.19 -17.89 -10.58
C LEU A 61 -11.30 -18.62 -11.59
N LEU A 62 -9.99 -18.49 -11.45
CA LEU A 62 -8.98 -19.10 -12.30
C LEU A 62 -7.74 -19.34 -11.44
N PRO A 63 -7.18 -20.56 -11.37
CA PRO A 63 -5.97 -20.83 -10.60
C PRO A 63 -4.78 -19.93 -10.99
N ALA A 64 -4.68 -19.57 -12.28
CA ALA A 64 -3.65 -18.68 -12.80
C ALA A 64 -3.70 -17.23 -12.26
N LEU A 65 -4.85 -16.81 -11.72
CA LEU A 65 -4.94 -15.51 -11.03
C LEU A 65 -4.28 -15.56 -9.66
N TRP A 66 -4.32 -16.71 -8.98
CA TRP A 66 -3.60 -16.86 -7.72
C TRP A 66 -2.09 -16.91 -7.99
N ASP A 67 -1.64 -17.82 -8.84
CA ASP A 67 -0.24 -18.04 -9.17
C ASP A 67 -0.07 -18.05 -10.70
N PRO A 68 0.62 -17.05 -11.30
CA PRO A 68 1.63 -16.18 -10.69
C PRO A 68 1.16 -14.79 -10.24
N VAL A 69 -0.08 -14.36 -10.53
CA VAL A 69 -0.43 -12.93 -10.40
C VAL A 69 -0.47 -12.44 -8.95
N ILE A 70 -1.28 -13.08 -8.10
CA ILE A 70 -1.42 -12.66 -6.70
C ILE A 70 -0.19 -13.07 -5.89
N VAL A 71 0.38 -14.25 -6.14
CA VAL A 71 1.63 -14.68 -5.52
C VAL A 71 2.76 -13.69 -5.81
N ALA A 72 2.91 -13.19 -7.04
CA ALA A 72 3.90 -12.17 -7.35
C ALA A 72 3.70 -10.89 -6.52
N LEU A 73 2.45 -10.47 -6.30
CA LEU A 73 2.15 -9.31 -5.45
C LEU A 73 2.43 -9.60 -3.96
N LEU A 74 2.15 -10.81 -3.48
CA LEU A 74 2.45 -11.24 -2.11
C LEU A 74 3.96 -11.29 -1.84
N LEU A 75 4.77 -11.53 -2.86
CA LEU A 75 6.23 -11.51 -2.80
C LEU A 75 6.83 -10.10 -2.89
N TRP A 76 6.03 -9.05 -3.03
CA TRP A 76 6.55 -7.69 -2.98
C TRP A 76 6.76 -7.23 -1.54
N PRO A 77 7.72 -6.31 -1.29
CA PRO A 77 7.89 -5.70 0.02
C PRO A 77 6.59 -5.01 0.46
N ALA A 78 6.16 -5.28 1.69
CA ALA A 78 4.88 -4.81 2.20
C ALA A 78 4.77 -3.28 2.10
N TRP A 79 5.84 -2.54 2.42
CA TRP A 79 5.84 -1.09 2.33
C TRP A 79 5.54 -0.56 0.91
N VAL A 80 6.06 -1.21 -0.14
CA VAL A 80 5.79 -0.81 -1.55
C VAL A 80 4.30 -0.94 -1.83
N THR A 81 3.69 -2.04 -1.41
CA THR A 81 2.29 -2.35 -1.71
C THR A 81 1.29 -1.39 -1.07
N PHE A 82 1.64 -0.72 0.03
CA PHE A 82 0.80 0.32 0.65
C PHE A 82 1.19 1.73 0.21
N LEU A 83 2.49 2.02 0.12
CA LEU A 83 2.98 3.36 -0.16
C LEU A 83 2.70 3.79 -1.60
N VAL A 84 2.88 2.90 -2.58
CA VAL A 84 2.65 3.24 -4.00
C VAL A 84 1.17 3.59 -4.26
N PRO A 85 0.18 2.77 -3.87
CA PRO A 85 -1.23 3.15 -4.02
C PRO A 85 -1.60 4.39 -3.21
N GLY A 86 -1.05 4.55 -1.99
CA GLY A 86 -1.30 5.72 -1.15
C GLY A 86 -0.85 7.03 -1.81
N VAL A 87 0.36 7.05 -2.38
CA VAL A 87 0.89 8.20 -3.13
C VAL A 87 0.06 8.46 -4.38
N VAL A 88 -0.25 7.41 -5.15
CA VAL A 88 -1.05 7.54 -6.38
C VAL A 88 -2.43 8.14 -6.07
N LEU A 89 -3.14 7.63 -5.06
CA LEU A 89 -4.43 8.18 -4.65
C LEU A 89 -4.31 9.63 -4.17
N SER A 90 -3.29 9.93 -3.34
CA SER A 90 -3.06 11.30 -2.84
C SER A 90 -2.80 12.30 -3.97
N VAL A 91 -2.04 11.90 -4.99
CA VAL A 91 -1.74 12.74 -6.16
C VAL A 91 -2.96 12.89 -7.08
N LEU A 92 -3.70 11.81 -7.35
CA LEU A 92 -4.89 11.85 -8.21
C LEU A 92 -6.01 12.70 -7.60
N PHE A 93 -6.20 12.64 -6.28
CA PHE A 93 -7.18 13.43 -5.55
C PHE A 93 -6.64 14.78 -5.05
N ARG A 94 -5.46 15.20 -5.51
CA ARG A 94 -4.93 16.54 -5.22
C ARG A 94 -5.74 17.58 -6.01
N ASN A 95 -6.75 18.15 -5.37
CA ASN A 95 -7.49 19.30 -5.89
C ASN A 95 -6.50 20.41 -6.30
N ARG A 96 -6.51 20.76 -7.59
CA ARG A 96 -5.76 21.91 -8.15
C ARG A 96 -6.46 23.26 -7.86
N LYS A 97 -7.01 23.45 -6.67
CA LYS A 97 -7.44 24.75 -6.15
C LYS A 97 -6.46 25.00 -5.00
N ASP A 98 -5.37 25.75 -5.20
CA ASP A 98 -5.35 27.20 -5.02
C ASP A 98 -4.17 27.85 -5.77
N ARG A 99 -4.37 28.28 -7.02
CA ARG A 99 -3.39 29.14 -7.74
C ARG A 99 -4.01 30.29 -8.52
N PHE A 100 -5.19 30.76 -8.11
CA PHE A 100 -5.74 31.99 -8.66
C PHE A 100 -6.45 32.79 -7.56
N ALA A 101 -5.67 33.39 -6.67
CA ALA A 101 -6.08 34.61 -6.00
C ALA A 101 -5.54 35.78 -6.85
N PRO A 102 -6.38 36.48 -7.64
CA PRO A 102 -5.92 37.58 -8.47
C PRO A 102 -5.54 38.76 -7.56
N ARG A 103 -4.24 39.07 -7.55
CA ARG A 103 -3.63 40.24 -6.94
C ARG A 103 -4.10 41.49 -7.69
N LYS A 104 -5.24 42.09 -7.34
CA LYS A 104 -5.72 43.31 -8.02
C LYS A 104 -6.60 44.24 -7.17
N TYR A 105 -6.18 44.61 -5.95
CA TYR A 105 -6.80 45.69 -5.17
C TYR A 105 -5.77 46.49 -4.37
N LEU A 106 -4.75 47.02 -5.05
CA LEU A 106 -3.89 48.07 -4.51
C LEU A 106 -3.78 49.16 -5.58
N SER A 107 -4.71 50.12 -5.51
CA SER A 107 -4.66 51.42 -6.18
C SER A 107 -5.24 52.44 -5.21
#